data_AF-A0A3B5XU88-F1
#
_entry.id   AF-A0A3B5XU88-F1
#
_cell.length_a   1.000
_cell.length_b   1.000
_cell.length_c   1.000
_cell.angle_alpha   90.00
_cell.angle_beta   90.00
_cell.angle_gamma   90.00
#
_symmetry.space_group_name_H-M   'P 1'
#
loop_
_entity.id
_entity.type
_entity.pdbx_description
1 polymer ?
#
loop_
_entity_poly.entity_id
_entity_poly.type
_entity_poly.pdbx_seq_one_letter_code
_entity_poly.pdbx_strand_id
1 'polypeptide(L)'
;MGDYTIRISTSLIEQLARDDEKQVKRRTRKPRPKKVVEQPEEPQDNGREVVEAIRAVVAESEKVLEKLQKKEAAMREELTKRAKELHDKEFKLPYQNPSPCTDERAGCAECYRSNVQDPLKCAEAVKRFEACVRMARRGGATMGAAQ
;
A
#
# COMPACT_ATOMS: atom_id res chain seq x y z
N MET A 1 -16.78 6.13 7.95
CA MET A 1 -16.81 6.80 6.62
C MET A 1 -17.78 6.02 5.77
N GLY A 2 -18.87 6.66 5.31
CA GLY A 2 -20.03 6.00 4.73
C GLY A 2 -19.78 5.39 3.34
N ASP A 3 -20.44 4.27 3.10
CA ASP A 3 -20.49 3.44 1.90
C ASP A 3 -21.52 3.98 0.90
N TYR A 4 -21.10 4.93 0.06
CA TYR A 4 -21.95 5.41 -1.03
C TYR A 4 -21.97 4.38 -2.17
N THR A 5 -23.05 3.60 -2.24
CA THR A 5 -23.32 2.75 -3.40
C THR A 5 -24.29 3.49 -4.32
N ILE A 6 -23.79 4.03 -5.44
CA ILE A 6 -24.63 4.73 -6.42
C ILE A 6 -25.33 3.68 -7.29
N ARG A 7 -26.66 3.56 -7.16
CA ARG A 7 -27.48 2.73 -8.05
C ARG A 7 -27.94 3.55 -9.24
N ILE A 8 -27.26 3.43 -10.37
CA ILE A 8 -27.69 4.03 -11.63
C ILE A 8 -28.70 3.09 -12.28
N SER A 9 -29.84 3.62 -12.73
CA SER A 9 -30.86 2.81 -13.41
C SER A 9 -30.36 2.37 -14.79
N THR A 10 -30.62 1.12 -15.16
CA THR A 10 -30.27 0.56 -16.48
C THR A 10 -30.94 1.32 -17.63
N SER A 11 -32.15 1.85 -17.40
CA SER A 11 -32.86 2.71 -18.35
C SER A 11 -32.10 3.99 -18.71
N LEU A 12 -31.35 4.59 -17.77
CA LEU A 12 -30.59 5.81 -18.03
C LEU A 12 -29.37 5.53 -18.90
N ILE A 13 -28.74 4.38 -18.71
CA ILE A 13 -27.58 3.93 -19.49
C ILE A 13 -27.99 3.74 -20.96
N GLU A 14 -29.15 3.13 -21.20
CA GLU A 14 -29.69 2.96 -22.56
C GLU A 14 -30.07 4.29 -23.24
N GLN A 15 -30.52 5.29 -22.49
CA GLN A 15 -30.79 6.62 -23.04
C GLN A 15 -29.50 7.32 -23.48
N LEU A 16 -28.47 7.32 -22.62
CA LEU A 16 -27.17 7.91 -22.93
C LEU A 16 -26.49 7.24 -24.12
N ALA A 17 -26.60 5.90 -24.24
CA ALA A 17 -26.05 5.16 -25.37
C ALA A 17 -26.72 5.51 -26.72
N ARG A 18 -27.96 6.02 -26.72
CA ARG A 18 -28.69 6.40 -27.95
C ARG A 18 -28.54 7.87 -28.34
N ASP A 19 -28.13 8.74 -27.42
CA ASP A 19 -28.01 10.18 -27.66
C ASP A 19 -26.70 10.59 -28.38
N ASP A 20 -25.69 9.71 -28.40
CA ASP A 20 -24.39 9.99 -29.03
C ASP A 20 -24.45 9.99 -30.58
N GLU A 21 -25.31 9.16 -31.19
CA GLU A 21 -25.38 9.02 -32.66
C GLU A 21 -26.37 9.97 -33.36
N LYS A 22 -27.25 10.68 -32.63
CA LYS A 22 -28.37 11.45 -33.26
C LYS A 22 -28.35 12.96 -33.08
N GLN A 23 -27.29 13.57 -32.55
CA GLN A 23 -27.18 15.05 -32.46
C GLN A 23 -26.44 15.74 -33.63
N VAL A 24 -26.10 15.05 -34.72
CA VAL A 24 -25.45 15.66 -35.91
C VAL A 24 -26.41 16.46 -36.81
N LYS A 25 -27.70 16.62 -36.47
CA LYS A 25 -28.60 17.54 -37.20
C LYS A 25 -29.42 18.42 -36.28
N ARG A 26 -28.74 19.33 -35.57
CA ARG A 26 -29.39 20.49 -34.95
C ARG A 26 -29.99 21.38 -36.05
N ARG A 27 -31.32 21.41 -36.09
CA ARG A 27 -32.15 22.31 -36.89
C ARG A 27 -31.70 23.77 -36.72
N THR A 28 -31.37 24.42 -37.83
CA THR A 28 -31.13 25.87 -37.92
C THR A 28 -32.42 26.62 -37.60
N ARG A 29 -32.54 27.15 -36.37
CA ARG A 29 -33.48 28.24 -36.08
C ARG A 29 -32.77 29.55 -36.42
N LYS A 30 -33.32 30.31 -37.38
CA LYS A 30 -32.86 31.65 -37.79
C LYS A 30 -32.57 32.54 -36.55
N PRO A 31 -31.36 33.10 -36.40
CA PRO A 31 -31.13 34.13 -35.39
C PRO A 31 -31.77 35.45 -35.85
N ARG A 32 -32.47 36.13 -34.93
CA ARG A 32 -32.80 37.56 -35.09
C ARG A 32 -31.48 38.35 -35.04
N PRO A 33 -31.31 39.43 -35.82
CA PRO A 33 -30.09 40.23 -35.77
C PRO A 33 -29.99 40.91 -34.41
N LYS A 34 -29.11 40.39 -33.54
CA LYS A 34 -28.62 41.13 -32.38
C LYS A 34 -27.48 42.02 -32.89
N LYS A 35 -27.65 43.32 -32.70
CA LYS A 35 -26.66 44.38 -32.88
C LYS A 35 -25.29 43.90 -32.40
N VAL A 36 -24.30 43.90 -33.30
CA VAL A 36 -22.89 43.84 -32.94
C VAL A 36 -22.61 45.13 -32.19
N VAL A 37 -22.56 45.05 -30.86
CA VAL A 37 -21.89 46.09 -30.06
C VAL A 37 -20.43 45.71 -30.11
N GLU A 38 -19.69 46.50 -30.88
CA GLU A 38 -18.25 46.55 -30.92
C GLU A 38 -17.72 46.61 -29.49
N GLN A 39 -16.92 45.61 -29.14
CA GLN A 39 -16.20 45.51 -27.89
C GLN A 39 -15.04 46.51 -27.95
N PRO A 40 -14.89 47.45 -27.00
CA PRO A 40 -13.63 48.15 -26.84
C PRO A 40 -12.59 47.12 -26.36
N GLU A 41 -11.60 46.81 -27.20
CA GLU A 41 -10.38 46.11 -26.77
C GLU A 41 -9.65 47.01 -25.77
N GLU A 42 -9.72 46.68 -24.48
CA GLU A 42 -8.83 47.25 -23.47
C GLU A 42 -7.44 46.58 -23.52
N PRO A 43 -6.37 47.29 -23.09
CA PRO A 43 -4.99 46.95 -23.40
C PRO A 43 -4.56 45.57 -22.87
N GLN A 44 -3.77 44.86 -23.68
CA GLN A 44 -3.23 43.53 -23.42
C GLN A 44 -2.18 43.49 -22.28
N ASP A 45 -2.60 43.82 -21.05
CA ASP A 45 -1.75 43.75 -19.84
C ASP A 45 -2.34 42.83 -18.74
N ASN A 46 -3.67 42.68 -18.69
CA ASN A 46 -4.37 41.85 -17.69
C ASN A 46 -4.03 40.35 -17.75
N GLY A 47 -3.68 39.83 -18.93
CA GLY A 47 -3.35 38.40 -19.09
C GLY A 47 -2.04 38.02 -18.42
N ARG A 48 -1.07 38.94 -18.37
CA ARG A 48 0.23 38.68 -17.76
C ARG A 48 0.13 38.67 -16.24
N GLU A 49 -0.63 39.60 -15.67
CA GLU A 49 -0.87 39.69 -14.23
C GLU A 49 -1.62 38.45 -13.69
N VAL A 50 -2.65 37.99 -14.40
CA VAL A 50 -3.40 36.78 -14.03
C VAL A 50 -2.51 35.54 -14.05
N VAL A 51 -1.61 35.43 -15.04
CA VAL A 51 -0.68 34.29 -15.14
C VAL A 51 0.35 34.32 -14.00
N GLU A 52 0.87 35.49 -13.62
CA GLU A 52 1.78 35.63 -12.47
C GLU A 52 1.07 35.32 -11.14
N ALA A 53 -0.18 35.75 -10.98
CA ALA A 53 -0.99 35.40 -9.81
C ALA A 53 -1.22 33.87 -9.70
N ILE A 54 -1.51 33.20 -10.81
CA ILE A 54 -1.64 31.74 -10.84
C ILE A 54 -0.31 31.07 -10.46
N ARG A 55 0.82 31.54 -11.00
CA ARG A 55 2.14 31.01 -10.63
C ARG A 55 2.43 31.16 -9.14
N ALA A 56 2.08 32.29 -8.54
CA ALA A 56 2.26 32.52 -7.11
C ALA A 56 1.44 31.53 -6.26
N VAL A 57 0.17 31.32 -6.61
CA VAL A 57 -0.71 30.36 -5.92
C VAL A 57 -0.21 28.92 -6.08
N VAL A 58 0.29 28.55 -7.26
CA VAL A 58 0.89 27.22 -7.49
C VAL A 58 2.14 27.04 -6.63
N ALA A 59 3.04 28.02 -6.59
CA ALA A 59 4.24 27.97 -5.76
C ALA A 59 3.93 27.88 -4.26
N GLU A 60 2.86 28.54 -3.80
CA GLU A 60 2.39 28.40 -2.41
C GLU A 60 1.80 27.01 -2.15
N SER A 61 1.00 26.49 -3.08
CA SER A 61 0.40 25.16 -2.99
C SER A 61 1.44 24.06 -2.92
N GLU A 62 2.53 24.16 -3.70
CA GLU A 62 3.66 23.24 -3.67
C GLU A 62 4.36 23.23 -2.30
N LYS A 63 4.58 24.41 -1.69
CA LYS A 63 5.14 24.52 -0.33
C LYS A 63 4.23 23.89 0.72
N VAL A 64 2.92 24.05 0.57
CA VAL A 64 1.94 23.41 1.47
C VAL A 64 1.94 21.91 1.27
N LEU A 65 2.01 21.42 0.02
CA LEU A 65 2.09 20.00 -0.30
C LEU A 65 3.33 19.35 0.32
N GLU A 66 4.50 19.98 0.22
CA GLU A 66 5.73 19.46 0.82
C GLU A 66 5.60 19.34 2.35
N LYS A 67 4.99 20.33 3.01
CA LYS A 67 4.72 20.29 4.46
C LYS A 67 3.76 19.17 4.82
N LEU A 68 2.71 18.95 4.03
CA LEU A 68 1.74 17.88 4.25
C LEU A 68 2.36 16.50 4.06
N GLN A 69 3.16 16.31 3.01
CA GLN A 69 3.88 15.07 2.76
C GLN A 69 4.85 14.73 3.91
N LYS A 70 5.57 15.73 4.44
CA LYS A 70 6.44 15.54 5.62
C LYS A 70 5.65 15.12 6.86
N LYS A 71 4.50 15.77 7.12
CA LYS A 71 3.62 15.40 8.24
C LYS A 71 3.05 13.99 8.08
N GLU A 72 2.61 13.66 6.88
CA GLU A 72 2.10 12.33 6.56
C GLU A 72 3.16 11.25 6.78
N ALA A 73 4.38 11.46 6.26
CA ALA A 73 5.49 10.54 6.44
C ALA A 73 5.82 10.33 7.93
N ALA A 74 5.92 11.42 8.69
CA ALA A 74 6.17 11.36 10.14
C ALA A 74 5.06 10.60 10.89
N MET A 75 3.80 10.87 10.59
CA MET A 75 2.67 10.14 11.20
C MET A 75 2.68 8.65 10.81
N ARG A 76 2.96 8.33 9.54
CA ARG A 76 3.05 6.93 9.07
C ARG A 76 4.19 6.18 9.76
N GLU A 77 5.34 6.82 9.92
CA GLU A 77 6.47 6.25 10.64
C GLU A 77 6.12 6.00 12.11
N GLU A 78 5.49 6.97 12.78
CA GLU A 78 5.06 6.83 14.16
C GLU A 78 4.04 5.69 14.33
N LEU A 79 3.04 5.60 13.45
CA LEU A 79 2.07 4.50 13.46
C LEU A 79 2.75 3.15 13.27
N THR A 80 3.69 3.06 12.34
CA THR A 80 4.45 1.83 12.09
C THR A 80 5.28 1.44 13.31
N LYS A 81 5.94 2.40 13.96
CA LYS A 81 6.73 2.18 15.17
C LYS A 81 5.84 1.69 16.32
N ARG A 82 4.72 2.38 16.56
CA ARG A 82 3.76 2.00 17.61
C ARG A 82 3.16 0.62 17.35
N ALA A 83 2.82 0.29 16.10
CA ALA A 83 2.30 -1.03 15.74
C ALA A 83 3.32 -2.15 16.03
N LYS A 84 4.60 -1.94 15.68
CA LYS A 84 5.69 -2.88 16.02
C LYS A 84 5.85 -3.03 17.53
N GLU A 85 5.82 -1.92 18.27
CA GLU A 85 5.95 -1.93 19.72
C GLU A 85 4.79 -2.68 20.40
N LEU A 86 3.55 -2.47 19.94
CA LEU A 86 2.37 -3.17 20.45
C LEU A 86 2.46 -4.66 20.14
N HIS A 87 2.80 -5.00 18.89
CA HIS A 87 3.05 -6.38 18.49
C HIS A 87 4.13 -7.03 19.36
N ASP A 88 5.22 -6.32 19.62
CA ASP A 88 6.36 -6.84 20.36
C ASP A 88 6.12 -6.97 21.87
N LYS A 89 5.23 -6.16 22.43
CA LYS A 89 4.90 -6.20 23.86
C LYS A 89 3.74 -7.12 24.19
N GLU A 90 2.69 -7.09 23.37
CA GLU A 90 1.44 -7.79 23.67
C GLU A 90 1.34 -9.14 22.94
N PHE A 91 1.91 -9.23 21.74
CA PHE A 91 1.68 -10.38 20.86
C PHE A 91 2.90 -11.26 20.66
N LYS A 92 4.13 -10.77 20.88
CA LYS A 92 5.29 -11.65 21.01
C LYS A 92 5.11 -12.48 22.27
N LEU A 93 5.07 -13.81 22.11
CA LEU A 93 5.19 -14.69 23.25
C LEU A 93 6.50 -14.35 23.99
N PRO A 94 6.48 -14.31 25.34
CA PRO A 94 7.70 -14.19 26.15
C PRO A 94 8.74 -15.14 25.59
N TYR A 95 9.97 -14.63 25.39
CA TYR A 95 11.08 -15.30 24.70
C TYR A 95 10.91 -16.82 24.70
N GLN A 96 10.40 -17.34 23.59
CA GLN A 96 10.40 -18.77 23.38
C GLN A 96 11.87 -19.13 23.20
N ASN A 97 12.48 -19.69 24.24
CA ASN A 97 13.82 -20.27 24.14
C ASN A 97 13.88 -21.02 22.80
N PRO A 98 14.84 -20.68 21.91
CA PRO A 98 14.92 -21.32 20.61
C PRO A 98 14.82 -22.82 20.83
N SER A 99 13.84 -23.44 20.17
CA SER A 99 13.53 -24.85 20.39
C SER A 99 14.83 -25.63 20.39
N PRO A 100 15.11 -26.46 21.42
CA PRO A 100 16.40 -27.12 21.49
C PRO A 100 16.70 -27.81 20.16
N CYS A 101 17.94 -27.68 19.68
CA CYS A 101 18.41 -28.19 18.40
C CYS A 101 18.02 -27.37 17.14
N THR A 102 17.84 -26.05 17.24
CA THR A 102 17.58 -25.19 16.07
C THR A 102 18.66 -25.28 15.02
N ASP A 103 19.92 -25.32 15.43
CA ASP A 103 21.07 -25.21 14.55
C ASP A 103 21.31 -26.51 13.80
N GLU A 104 21.20 -27.65 14.49
CA GLU A 104 21.26 -28.97 13.90
C GLU A 104 20.06 -29.21 12.98
N ARG A 105 18.87 -28.68 13.31
CA ARG A 105 17.69 -28.71 12.44
C ARG A 105 17.93 -27.92 11.16
N ALA A 106 18.49 -26.72 11.28
CA ALA A 106 18.80 -25.86 10.14
C ALA A 106 19.84 -26.51 9.22
N GLY A 107 20.93 -27.04 9.77
CA GLY A 107 21.96 -27.74 9.01
C GLY A 107 21.46 -29.01 8.32
N CYS A 108 20.59 -29.79 8.97
CA CYS A 108 19.93 -30.95 8.36
C CYS A 108 19.03 -30.54 7.19
N ALA A 109 18.20 -29.50 7.37
CA ALA A 109 17.34 -28.99 6.31
C ALA A 109 18.15 -28.43 5.13
N GLU A 110 19.25 -27.72 5.40
CA GLU A 110 20.13 -27.19 4.37
C GLU A 110 20.82 -28.30 3.58
N CYS A 111 21.29 -29.36 4.24
CA CYS A 111 21.85 -30.51 3.55
C CYS A 111 20.85 -31.11 2.56
N TYR A 112 19.59 -31.30 2.95
CA TYR A 112 18.57 -31.84 2.06
C TYR A 112 18.23 -30.90 0.91
N ARG A 113 18.23 -29.58 1.13
CA ARG A 113 18.06 -28.60 0.04
C ARG A 113 19.18 -28.69 -0.99
N SER A 114 20.42 -28.90 -0.54
CA SER A 114 21.58 -29.03 -1.44
C SER A 114 21.73 -30.41 -2.08
N ASN A 115 21.13 -31.46 -1.52
CA ASN A 115 21.27 -32.85 -1.97
C ASN A 115 19.93 -33.49 -2.35
N VAL A 116 19.07 -32.77 -3.07
CA VAL A 116 17.73 -33.23 -3.47
C VAL A 116 17.72 -34.53 -4.29
N GLN A 117 18.75 -34.78 -5.09
CA GLN A 117 18.86 -36.00 -5.90
C GLN A 117 19.39 -37.20 -5.12
N ASP A 118 20.14 -36.97 -4.05
CA ASP A 118 20.70 -38.02 -3.20
C ASP A 118 20.57 -37.64 -1.71
N PRO A 119 19.36 -37.81 -1.15
CA PRO A 119 19.08 -37.45 0.24
C PRO A 119 19.91 -38.25 1.26
N LEU A 120 20.49 -39.40 0.88
CA LEU A 120 21.26 -40.25 1.78
C LEU A 120 22.62 -39.65 2.16
N LYS A 121 23.15 -38.72 1.36
CA LYS A 121 24.35 -37.93 1.72
C LYS A 121 24.19 -37.15 3.02
N CYS A 122 22.95 -36.85 3.42
CA CYS A 122 22.63 -36.11 4.62
C CYS A 122 22.54 -36.96 5.89
N ALA A 123 22.87 -38.26 5.82
CA ALA A 123 22.80 -39.16 6.97
C ALA A 123 23.58 -38.65 8.21
N GLU A 124 24.70 -37.98 8.00
CA GLU A 124 25.51 -37.42 9.09
C GLU A 124 24.81 -36.22 9.76
N ALA A 125 24.24 -35.31 8.96
CA ALA A 125 23.46 -34.18 9.46
C ALA A 125 22.20 -34.62 10.22
N VAL A 126 21.55 -35.70 9.76
CA VAL A 126 20.42 -36.34 10.46
C VAL A 126 20.86 -36.90 11.81
N LYS A 127 21.99 -37.61 11.87
CA LYS A 127 22.53 -38.16 13.13
C LYS A 127 22.85 -37.07 14.14
N ARG A 128 23.40 -35.93 13.71
CA ARG A 128 23.66 -34.78 14.60
C ARG A 128 22.37 -34.22 15.18
N PHE A 129 21.35 -34.02 14.34
CA PHE A 129 20.04 -33.55 14.79
C PHE A 129 19.38 -34.55 15.75
N GLU A 130 19.41 -35.84 15.43
CA GLU A 130 18.90 -36.90 16.31
C GLU A 130 19.60 -36.92 17.67
N ALA A 131 20.94 -36.80 17.69
CA ALA A 131 21.72 -36.77 18.91
C ALA A 131 21.33 -35.58 19.79
N CYS A 132 21.20 -34.39 19.21
CA CYS A 132 20.74 -33.22 19.95
C CYS A 132 19.32 -33.43 20.50
N VAL A 133 18.37 -33.91 19.69
CA VAL A 133 16.98 -34.15 20.14
C VAL A 133 16.94 -35.17 21.28
N ARG A 134 17.77 -36.20 21.23
CA ARG A 134 17.90 -37.19 22.30
C ARG A 134 18.43 -36.58 23.60
N MET A 135 19.41 -35.69 23.52
CA MET A 135 19.93 -34.96 24.69
C MET A 135 18.89 -33.99 25.25
N ALA A 136 18.22 -33.22 24.38
CA ALA A 136 17.18 -32.27 24.77
C ALA A 136 16.01 -32.95 25.51
N ARG A 137 15.59 -34.13 25.05
CA ARG A 137 14.55 -34.93 25.73
C ARG A 137 14.98 -35.40 27.11
N ARG A 138 16.26 -35.73 27.29
CA ARG A 138 16.82 -36.12 28.60
C ARG A 138 16.97 -34.93 29.54
N GLY A 139 17.40 -33.77 29.03
CA GLY A 139 17.51 -32.53 29.82
C GLY A 139 16.17 -31.88 30.19
N GLY A 140 15.13 -32.06 29.38
CA GLY A 140 13.77 -31.63 29.71
C GLY A 140 13.12 -32.44 30.85
N ALA A 141 13.57 -33.68 31.08
CA ALA A 141 13.06 -34.53 32.15
C ALA A 141 13.57 -34.12 33.55
N THR A 142 14.74 -33.48 33.64
CA THR A 142 15.33 -33.08 34.94
C THR A 142 14.78 -31.75 35.47
N MET A 143 14.12 -30.95 34.63
CA MET A 143 13.48 -29.68 35.05
C MET A 143 12.04 -29.87 35.57
N GLY A 144 11.46 -31.08 35.45
CA GLY A 144 10.12 -31.40 35.93
C GLY A 144 10.05 -32.02 37.33
N ALA A 145 11.19 -32.16 38.03
CA ALA A 145 11.30 -32.86 39.32
C ALA A 145 11.67 -31.94 40.50
N ALA A 146 11.43 -30.63 40.37
CA ALA A 146 11.46 -29.68 41.48
C ALA A 146 10.08 -29.03 41.62
N GLN A 147 9.21 -29.67 42.39
CA GLN A 147 8.03 -29.09 43.04
C GLN A 147 8.21 -29.26 44.54
#